data_AF-A0A934LE35-F1
#
_entry.id   AF-A0A934LE35-F1
#
_cell.length_a   1.000
_cell.length_b   1.000
_cell.length_c   1.000
_cell.angle_alpha   90.00
_cell.angle_beta   90.00
_cell.angle_gamma   90.00
#
_symmetry.space_group_name_H-M   'P 1'
#
loop_
_entity.id
_entity.type
_entity.pdbx_description
1 polymer ?
#
loop_
_entity_poly.entity_id
_entity_poly.type
_entity_poly.pdbx_seq_one_letter_code
_entity_poly.pdbx_strand_id
1 'polypeptide(L)'
;MKVMSAREAKNRFGEFLDAARREPVVVTKNDRPVAIMISIEDAADTLLPELFMDKEPGYDKWLSRKVTKTLARVDARKTGLHEHADAMALVKKRLEARLSRKPA
;
A
#
# COMPACT_ATOMS: atom_id res chain seq x y z
N MET A 1 -5.13 -18.16 2.48
CA MET A 1 -3.66 -18.08 2.71
C MET A 1 -3.11 -19.49 2.65
N LYS A 2 -2.16 -19.74 1.76
CA LYS A 2 -1.57 -21.07 1.54
C LYS A 2 -0.23 -21.18 2.28
N VAL A 3 0.12 -22.37 2.78
CA VAL A 3 1.44 -22.64 3.37
C VAL A 3 2.16 -23.67 2.52
N MET A 4 3.44 -23.45 2.24
CA MET A 4 4.25 -24.35 1.43
C MET A 4 5.68 -24.41 1.97
N SER A 5 6.31 -25.58 1.91
CA SER A 5 7.70 -25.69 2.33
C SER A 5 8.64 -25.00 1.32
N ALA A 6 9.80 -24.55 1.78
CA ALA A 6 10.84 -23.96 0.94
C ALA A 6 11.31 -24.93 -0.14
N ARG A 7 11.26 -26.24 0.15
CA ARG A 7 11.58 -27.29 -0.82
C ARG A 7 10.53 -27.37 -1.92
N GLU A 8 9.25 -27.32 -1.59
CA GLU A 8 8.15 -27.33 -2.56
C GLU A 8 8.13 -26.05 -3.40
N ALA A 9 8.29 -24.89 -2.76
CA ALA A 9 8.37 -23.60 -3.47
C ALA A 9 9.53 -23.58 -4.47
N LYS A 10 10.70 -24.14 -4.10
CA LYS A 10 11.84 -24.30 -5.00
C LYS A 10 11.55 -25.27 -6.15
N ASN A 11 10.98 -26.43 -5.85
CA ASN A 11 10.80 -27.51 -6.84
C ASN A 11 9.61 -27.28 -7.78
N ARG A 12 8.61 -26.49 -7.36
CA ARG A 12 7.39 -26.19 -8.12
C ARG A 12 7.17 -24.68 -8.23
N PHE A 13 8.21 -23.98 -8.67
CA PHE A 13 8.22 -22.52 -8.67
C PHE A 13 7.08 -21.91 -9.51
N GLY A 14 6.69 -22.54 -10.62
CA GLY A 14 5.54 -22.12 -11.42
C GLY A 14 4.21 -22.18 -10.64
N GLU A 15 3.90 -23.33 -10.02
CA GLU A 15 2.71 -23.49 -9.17
C GLU A 15 2.72 -22.56 -7.96
N PHE A 16 3.91 -22.27 -7.42
CA PHE A 16 4.09 -21.31 -6.34
C PHE A 16 3.72 -19.88 -6.77
N LEU A 17 4.18 -19.43 -7.94
CA LEU A 17 3.82 -18.12 -8.50
C LEU A 17 2.32 -18.03 -8.76
N ASP A 18 1.73 -19.06 -9.38
CA ASP A 18 0.29 -19.10 -9.67
C ASP A 18 -0.57 -19.12 -8.41
N ALA A 19 -0.07 -19.72 -7.32
CA ALA A 19 -0.72 -19.66 -6.02
C ALA A 19 -0.62 -18.26 -5.41
N ALA A 20 0.57 -17.65 -5.42
CA ALA A 20 0.80 -16.32 -4.86
C ALA A 20 0.06 -15.20 -5.59
N ARG A 21 -0.28 -15.39 -6.88
CA ARG A 21 -1.15 -14.48 -7.63
C ARG A 21 -2.62 -14.53 -7.20
N ARG A 22 -3.08 -15.63 -6.61
CA ARG A 22 -4.47 -15.80 -6.17
C ARG A 22 -4.66 -15.50 -4.69
N GLU A 23 -3.67 -15.84 -3.88
CA GLU A 23 -3.70 -15.62 -2.44
C GLU A 23 -2.28 -15.57 -1.85
N PRO A 24 -2.06 -14.91 -0.70
CA PRO A 24 -0.76 -14.92 -0.03
C PRO A 24 -0.29 -16.33 0.33
N VAL A 25 0.98 -16.62 0.05
CA VAL A 25 1.64 -17.90 0.32
C VAL A 25 2.74 -17.72 1.37
N VAL A 26 2.67 -18.45 2.47
CA VAL A 26 3.72 -18.52 3.50
C VAL A 26 4.69 -19.65 3.14
N VAL A 27 5.98 -19.33 3.11
CA VAL A 27 7.05 -20.30 2.90
C VAL A 27 7.64 -20.71 4.25
N THR A 28 7.67 -22.01 4.53
CA THR A 28 8.27 -22.57 5.76
C THR A 28 9.57 -23.31 5.47
N LYS A 29 10.52 -23.28 6.40
CA LYS A 29 11.74 -24.10 6.38
C LYS A 29 11.80 -24.86 7.70
N ASN A 30 11.77 -26.20 7.64
CA ASN A 30 11.69 -27.06 8.83
C ASN A 30 10.55 -26.62 9.76
N ASP A 31 9.34 -26.49 9.20
CA ASP A 31 8.12 -26.05 9.89
C ASP A 31 8.14 -24.64 10.49
N ARG A 32 9.22 -23.88 10.28
CA ARG A 32 9.33 -22.48 10.69
C ARG A 32 8.98 -21.55 9.54
N PRO A 33 8.04 -20.59 9.68
CA PRO A 33 7.78 -19.59 8.65
C PRO A 33 9.01 -18.70 8.44
N VAL A 34 9.41 -18.51 7.18
CA VAL A 34 10.62 -17.76 6.81
C VAL A 34 10.36 -16.67 5.76
N ALA A 35 9.33 -16.80 4.93
CA ALA A 35 8.97 -15.78 3.95
C ALA A 35 7.47 -15.80 3.66
N ILE A 36 6.96 -14.71 3.10
CA ILE A 36 5.60 -14.60 2.57
C ILE A 36 5.74 -14.08 1.14
N MET A 37 5.00 -14.67 0.20
CA MET A 37 4.85 -14.15 -1.15
C MET A 37 3.40 -13.71 -1.36
N ILE A 38 3.24 -12.50 -1.88
CA ILE A 38 1.96 -11.86 -2.19
C ILE A 38 2.05 -11.28 -3.61
N SER A 39 0.92 -11.23 -4.31
CA SER A 39 0.83 -10.58 -5.61
C SER A 39 1.11 -9.07 -5.48
N ILE A 40 1.56 -8.43 -6.57
CA ILE A 40 1.80 -6.99 -6.55
C ILE A 40 0.47 -6.23 -6.47
N GLU A 41 -0.58 -6.79 -7.07
CA GLU A 41 -1.94 -6.26 -7.04
C GLU A 41 -2.48 -6.24 -5.60
N ASP A 42 -2.36 -7.34 -4.86
CA ASP A 42 -2.78 -7.39 -3.46
C ASP A 42 -1.85 -6.56 -2.56
N ALA A 43 -0.57 -6.46 -2.90
CA ALA A 43 0.36 -5.59 -2.17
C ALA A 43 0.04 -4.11 -2.40
N ALA A 44 -0.45 -3.70 -3.58
CA ALA A 44 -0.79 -2.31 -3.92
C ALA A 44 -1.87 -1.73 -3.00
N ASP A 45 -2.76 -2.56 -2.47
CA ASP A 45 -3.76 -2.18 -1.48
C ASP A 45 -3.20 -2.08 -0.04
N THR A 46 -1.90 -2.34 0.13
CA THR A 46 -1.16 -2.20 1.40
C THR A 46 -0.08 -1.14 1.30
N LEU A 47 0.51 -0.75 2.43
CA LEU A 47 1.67 0.15 2.46
C LEU A 47 2.99 -0.55 2.05
N LEU A 48 2.98 -1.85 1.75
CA LEU A 48 4.20 -2.62 1.48
C LEU A 48 4.95 -2.15 0.23
N PRO A 49 4.31 -1.89 -0.94
CA PRO A 49 5.03 -1.45 -2.13
C PRO A 49 5.69 -0.09 -1.93
N GLU A 50 5.05 0.82 -1.22
CA GLU A 50 5.59 2.15 -0.90
C GLU A 50 6.81 2.10 0.03
N LEU A 51 6.92 1.02 0.82
CA LEU A 51 8.01 0.78 1.76
C LEU A 51 9.24 0.13 1.12
N PHE A 52 9.05 -0.70 0.08
CA PHE A 52 10.10 -1.58 -0.47
C PHE A 52 10.39 -1.39 -1.96
N MET A 53 9.52 -0.70 -2.71
CA MET A 53 9.82 -0.36 -4.11
C MET A 53 10.55 0.97 -4.17
N ASP A 54 11.57 1.05 -5.03
CA ASP A 54 12.24 2.30 -5.33
C ASP A 54 11.21 3.29 -5.83
N LYS A 55 10.97 4.34 -5.03
CA LYS A 55 10.10 5.43 -5.42
C LYS A 55 10.71 6.07 -6.67
N GLU A 56 9.87 6.47 -7.62
CA GLU A 56 10.36 7.11 -8.85
C GLU A 56 11.41 8.19 -8.53
N PRO A 57 12.53 8.24 -9.28
CA PRO A 57 13.56 9.24 -9.05
C PRO A 57 12.97 10.65 -8.95
N GLY A 58 13.06 11.26 -7.77
CA GLY A 58 12.49 12.59 -7.49
C GLY A 58 11.20 12.61 -6.67
N TYR A 59 10.59 11.45 -6.37
CA TYR A 59 9.44 11.35 -5.47
C TYR A 59 9.73 11.96 -4.10
N ASP A 60 10.86 11.60 -3.47
CA ASP A 60 11.21 12.11 -2.14
C ASP A 60 11.46 13.62 -2.16
N LYS A 61 12.07 14.15 -3.23
CA LYS A 61 12.28 15.59 -3.42
C LYS A 61 10.95 16.32 -3.60
N TRP A 62 10.02 15.75 -4.36
CA TRP A 62 8.67 16.29 -4.52
C TRP A 62 7.89 16.25 -3.20
N LEU A 63 7.92 15.12 -2.48
CA LEU A 63 7.22 14.91 -1.22
C LEU A 63 7.73 15.89 -0.16
N SER A 64 9.05 15.97 0.02
CA SER A 64 9.69 16.90 0.95
C SER A 64 9.29 18.36 0.66
N ARG A 65 9.28 18.76 -0.62
CA ARG A 65 8.82 20.10 -1.03
C ARG A 65 7.35 20.34 -0.70
N LYS A 66 6.49 19.35 -0.94
CA LYS A 66 5.04 19.46 -0.68
C LYS A 66 4.75 19.56 0.82
N VAL A 67 5.40 18.72 1.64
CA VAL A 67 5.27 18.72 3.10
C VAL A 67 5.77 20.05 3.66
N THR A 68 6.98 20.48 3.30
CA THR A 68 7.57 21.75 3.76
C THR A 68 6.67 22.95 3.41
N LYS A 69 6.15 23.01 2.17
CA LYS A 69 5.23 24.08 1.75
C LYS A 69 3.93 24.07 2.55
N THR A 70 3.41 22.89 2.88
CA THR A 70 2.19 22.77 3.68
C THR A 70 2.42 23.22 5.12
N LEU A 71 3.52 22.79 5.74
CA LEU A 71 3.91 23.20 7.09
C LEU A 71 4.10 24.72 7.19
N ALA A 72 4.78 25.34 6.22
CA ALA A 72 4.95 26.79 6.18
C ALA A 72 3.59 27.54 6.09
N ARG A 73 2.60 26.97 5.40
CA ARG A 73 1.26 27.57 5.35
C ARG A 73 0.47 27.37 6.64
N VAL A 74 0.67 26.24 7.32
CA VAL A 74 0.07 26.00 8.64
C VAL A 74 0.64 26.98 9.67
N ASP A 75 1.97 27.13 9.69
CA ASP A 75 2.66 28.07 10.57
C ASP A 75 2.20 29.52 10.33
N ALA A 76 2.09 29.92 9.07
CA ALA A 76 1.53 31.21 8.68
C ALA A 76 0.01 31.35 8.89
N ARG A 77 -0.67 30.35 9.46
CA ARG A 77 -2.14 30.27 9.65
C ARG A 77 -2.96 30.48 8.36
N LYS A 78 -2.36 30.15 7.20
CA LYS A 78 -2.97 30.21 5.85
C LYS A 78 -3.59 28.88 5.42
N THR A 79 -3.61 27.89 6.31
CA THR A 79 -4.25 26.59 6.13
C THR A 79 -5.20 26.37 7.28
N GLY A 80 -6.47 26.11 6.99
CA GLY A 80 -7.44 25.72 8.01
C GLY A 80 -7.06 24.37 8.60
N LEU A 81 -7.01 24.30 9.93
CA LEU A 81 -6.89 23.05 10.67
C LEU A 81 -8.31 22.59 11.02
N HIS A 82 -8.53 21.29 10.95
CA HIS A 82 -9.80 20.66 11.27
C HIS A 82 -9.56 19.62 12.35
N GLU A 83 -10.52 19.48 13.26
CA GLU A 83 -10.56 18.31 14.13
C GLU A 83 -10.67 17.04 13.30
N HIS A 84 -10.09 15.95 13.80
CA HIS A 84 -9.95 14.72 13.04
C HIS A 84 -11.31 14.17 12.57
N ALA A 85 -12.32 14.19 13.44
CA ALA A 85 -13.67 13.72 13.13
C ALA A 85 -14.29 14.51 11.95
N ASP A 86 -14.14 15.83 11.97
CA ASP A 86 -14.66 16.73 10.93
C ASP A 86 -13.92 16.52 9.59
N ALA A 87 -12.59 16.33 9.65
CA ALA A 87 -11.77 16.02 8.49
C ALA A 87 -12.23 14.71 7.83
N MET A 88 -12.47 13.66 8.62
CA MET A 88 -12.93 12.36 8.12
C MET A 88 -14.34 12.43 7.53
N ALA A 89 -15.26 13.17 8.15
CA ALA A 89 -16.59 13.41 7.62
C ALA A 89 -16.55 14.11 6.24
N LEU A 90 -15.67 15.11 6.10
CA LEU A 90 -15.49 15.85 4.86
C LEU A 90 -14.86 14.99 3.74
N VAL A 91 -13.90 14.12 4.09
CA VAL A 91 -13.32 13.15 3.16
C VAL A 91 -14.37 12.16 2.68
N LYS A 92 -15.18 11.60 3.60
CA LYS A 92 -16.27 10.67 3.26
C LYS A 92 -17.25 11.29 2.28
N LYS A 93 -17.71 12.52 2.56
CA LYS A 93 -18.63 13.26 1.68
C LYS A 93 -18.05 13.50 0.28
N ARG A 94 -16.74 13.82 0.20
CA ARG A 94 -16.04 14.00 -1.10
C ARG A 94 -15.93 12.70 -1.88
N LEU A 95 -15.67 11.59 -1.21
CA LEU A 95 -15.62 10.25 -1.82
C LEU A 95 -16.98 9.86 -2.39
N GLU A 96 -18.05 10.00 -1.61
CA GLU A 96 -19.43 9.74 -2.03
C GLU A 96 -19.79 10.56 -3.29
N ALA A 97 -19.48 11.87 -3.28
CA ALA A 97 -19.72 12.74 -4.43
C ALA A 97 -18.88 12.41 -5.66
N ARG A 98 -17.70 11.81 -5.49
CA ARG A 98 -16.84 11.38 -6.60
C ARG A 98 -17.31 10.06 -7.20
N LEU A 99 -17.79 9.14 -6.36
CA LEU A 99 -18.34 7.86 -6.77
C LEU A 99 -19.67 8.03 -7.52
N SER A 100 -20.53 8.96 -7.10
CA SER A 100 -21.79 9.28 -7.79
C SER A 100 -21.62 10.01 -9.12
N ARG A 101 -20.41 10.54 -9.40
CA ARG A 101 -20.09 11.29 -10.63
C ARG A 101 -19.47 10.45 -11.74
N LYS A 102 -19.19 9.16 -11.50
CA LYS A 102 -18.61 8.28 -12.53
C LYS A 102 -19.75 7.84 -13.48
N PRO A 103 -19.73 8.21 -14.77
CA PRO A 103 -20.67 7.63 -15.72
C PRO A 103 -20.36 6.14 -15.88
N ALA A 104 -21.40 5.35 -16.13
CA ALA A 104 -21.33 3.92 -16.43
C ALA A 104 -20.44 3.62 -17.65
#